data_AF-A0AAD5AG19-F1
#
_entry.id   AF-A0AAD5AG19-F1
#
_cell.length_a   1.000
_cell.length_b   1.000
_cell.length_c   1.000
_cell.angle_alpha   90.00
_cell.angle_beta   90.00
_cell.angle_gamma   90.00
#
_symmetry.space_group_name_H-M   'P 1'
#
loop_
_entity.id
_entity.type
_entity.pdbx_description
1 polymer ?
#
loop_
_entity_poly.entity_id
_entity_poly.type
_entity_poly.pdbx_seq_one_letter_code
_entity_poly.pdbx_strand_id
1 'polypeptide(L)'
;MSPTQWELPPELCCRPMAFVALTGLDVIYNAIHRAIWDAFCANRRADRVPISFKVLPGDHEYPKCRTKRTSYEWYIPKGILKTGWMNKHLNLVPALVVLFYELDWDDPQWKEKQSECATKVEIVR
;
A
#
# COMPACT_ATOMS: atom_id res chain seq x y z
N MET A 1 -26.04 -22.83 27.29
CA MET A 1 -24.90 -22.91 26.37
C MET A 1 -25.19 -21.97 25.21
N SER A 2 -24.57 -20.79 25.19
CA SER A 2 -24.67 -19.89 24.03
C SER A 2 -23.96 -20.55 22.85
N PRO A 3 -24.56 -20.59 21.66
CA PRO A 3 -23.86 -21.08 20.49
C PRO A 3 -22.65 -20.17 20.28
N THR A 4 -21.45 -20.74 20.17
CA THR A 4 -20.27 -20.01 19.69
C THR A 4 -20.56 -19.60 18.26
N GLN A 5 -21.19 -18.45 18.10
CA GLN A 5 -21.33 -17.76 16.83
C GLN A 5 -19.91 -17.53 16.34
N TRP A 6 -19.51 -18.23 15.29
CA TRP A 6 -18.23 -17.98 14.62
C TRP A 6 -18.29 -16.58 14.03
N GLU A 7 -17.98 -15.57 14.84
CA GLU A 7 -17.88 -14.19 14.38
C GLU A 7 -16.72 -14.11 13.41
N LEU A 8 -17.05 -13.82 12.16
CA LEU A 8 -16.04 -13.55 11.14
C LEU A 8 -15.28 -12.28 11.54
N PRO A 9 -13.97 -12.22 11.27
CA PRO A 9 -13.19 -11.00 11.42
C PRO A 9 -13.91 -9.81 10.79
N PRO A 10 -13.94 -8.63 11.44
CA PRO A 10 -14.68 -7.47 10.96
C PRO A 10 -14.24 -7.05 9.55
N GLU A 11 -12.99 -7.31 9.18
CA GLU A 11 -12.44 -7.03 7.85
C GLU A 11 -13.09 -7.86 6.74
N LEU A 12 -13.67 -9.03 7.05
CA LEU A 12 -14.43 -9.86 6.11
C LEU A 12 -15.91 -9.47 6.04
N CYS A 13 -16.40 -8.77 7.07
CA CYS A 13 -17.79 -8.32 7.17
C CYS A 13 -18.02 -6.94 6.52
N CYS A 14 -16.96 -6.28 6.04
CA CYS A 14 -17.01 -4.95 5.46
C CYS A 14 -16.55 -4.95 4.00
N ARG A 15 -16.81 -3.82 3.31
CA ARG A 15 -16.30 -3.63 1.95
C ARG A 15 -14.77 -3.46 2.02
N PRO A 16 -13.98 -4.28 1.32
CA PRO A 16 -12.53 -4.18 1.37
C PRO A 16 -12.08 -2.85 0.80
N MET A 17 -11.09 -2.24 1.47
CA MET A 17 -10.46 -1.00 1.01
C MET A 17 -9.11 -1.34 0.39
N ALA A 18 -8.93 -1.01 -0.89
CA ALA A 18 -7.63 -1.20 -1.52
C ALA A 18 -6.60 -0.28 -0.83
N PHE A 19 -5.46 -0.83 -0.44
CA PHE A 19 -4.39 -0.04 0.14
C PHE A 19 -3.52 0.55 -0.97
N VAL A 20 -3.33 1.88 -0.98
CA VAL A 20 -2.46 2.60 -1.91
C VAL A 20 -1.43 3.40 -1.11
N ALA A 21 -0.17 3.19 -1.42
CA ALA A 21 0.93 3.94 -0.84
C ALA A 21 1.29 5.13 -1.76
N LEU A 22 1.46 6.31 -1.18
CA LEU A 22 1.97 7.49 -1.87
C LEU A 22 3.37 7.78 -1.33
N THR A 23 4.37 7.86 -2.20
CA THR A 23 5.77 8.12 -1.82
C THR A 23 6.29 9.35 -2.54
N GLY A 24 7.31 10.01 -1.98
CA GLY A 24 7.89 11.23 -2.57
C GLY A 24 7.13 12.53 -2.26
N LEU A 25 6.07 12.48 -1.43
CA LEU A 25 5.38 13.67 -0.93
C LEU A 25 5.94 14.10 0.42
N ASP A 26 6.29 15.37 0.54
CA ASP A 26 6.63 16.04 1.80
C ASP A 26 5.43 16.83 2.31
N VAL A 27 4.57 16.17 3.08
CA VAL A 27 3.35 16.77 3.63
C VAL A 27 3.58 17.66 4.86
N ILE A 28 4.83 17.79 5.32
CA ILE A 28 5.22 18.57 6.51
C ILE A 28 5.71 19.94 6.08
N TYR A 29 6.66 20.00 5.14
CA TYR A 29 7.33 21.24 4.77
C TYR A 29 6.90 21.80 3.41
N ASN A 30 6.23 21.01 2.56
CA ASN A 30 5.76 21.45 1.25
C ASN A 30 4.23 21.55 1.20
N ALA A 31 3.72 22.78 1.10
CA ALA A 31 2.29 23.06 1.06
C ALA A 31 1.58 22.50 -0.19
N ILE A 32 2.27 22.41 -1.33
CA ILE A 32 1.74 21.82 -2.57
C ILE A 32 1.58 20.32 -2.37
N HIS A 33 2.61 19.64 -1.84
CA HIS A 33 2.54 18.22 -1.51
C HIS A 33 1.43 17.91 -0.50
N ARG A 34 1.24 18.79 0.49
CA ARG A 34 0.12 18.69 1.42
C ARG A 34 -1.24 18.82 0.72
N ALA A 35 -1.40 19.80 -0.18
CA ALA A 35 -2.63 19.96 -0.93
C ALA A 35 -2.94 18.75 -1.83
N ILE A 36 -1.92 18.14 -2.45
CA ILE A 36 -2.05 16.89 -3.21
C ILE A 36 -2.57 15.77 -2.30
N TRP A 37 -1.95 15.58 -1.13
CA TRP A 37 -2.39 14.60 -0.14
C TRP A 37 -3.85 14.82 0.28
N ASP A 38 -4.20 16.04 0.64
CA ASP A 38 -5.55 16.39 1.08
C ASP A 38 -6.58 16.14 -0.05
N ALA A 39 -6.23 16.38 -1.31
CA ALA A 39 -7.09 16.08 -2.46
C ALA A 39 -7.36 14.58 -2.62
N PHE A 40 -6.38 13.70 -2.36
CA PHE A 40 -6.61 12.24 -2.35
C PHE A 40 -7.53 11.80 -1.21
N CYS A 41 -7.43 12.44 -0.04
CA CYS A 41 -8.23 12.10 1.13
C CYS A 41 -9.67 12.65 1.07
N ALA A 42 -9.86 13.88 0.59
CA ALA A 42 -11.15 14.57 0.63
C ALA A 42 -12.10 14.19 -0.51
N ASN A 43 -11.57 13.79 -1.69
CA ASN A 43 -12.35 13.76 -2.93
C ASN A 43 -12.94 12.39 -3.27
N ARG A 44 -13.55 11.73 -2.27
CA ARG A 44 -14.26 10.44 -2.45
C ARG A 44 -15.75 10.61 -2.25
N ARG A 45 -16.46 10.80 -3.37
CA ARG A 45 -17.92 10.64 -3.42
C ARG A 45 -18.29 9.22 -2.93
N ALA A 46 -19.43 9.12 -2.24
CA ALA A 46 -19.89 7.90 -1.56
C ALA A 46 -20.16 6.70 -2.51
N ASP A 47 -20.27 6.95 -3.82
CA ASP A 47 -20.45 5.96 -4.87
C ASP A 47 -19.14 5.25 -5.27
N ARG A 48 -17.97 5.82 -4.94
CA ARG A 48 -16.67 5.26 -5.32
C ARG A 48 -16.23 4.14 -4.37
N VAL A 49 -15.47 3.18 -4.91
CA VAL A 49 -14.84 2.12 -4.12
C VAL A 49 -13.96 2.75 -3.04
N PRO A 50 -14.07 2.33 -1.77
CA PRO A 50 -13.24 2.87 -0.71
C PRO A 50 -11.80 2.37 -0.91
N ILE A 51 -10.84 3.27 -0.74
CA ILE A 51 -9.41 2.99 -0.88
C ILE A 51 -8.73 3.69 0.29
N SER A 52 -7.78 2.99 0.91
CA SER A 52 -6.97 3.52 2.00
C SER A 52 -5.69 4.09 1.40
N PHE A 53 -5.48 5.40 1.54
CA PHE A 53 -4.21 6.03 1.17
C PHE A 53 -3.33 6.16 2.40
N LYS A 54 -2.03 5.93 2.24
CA LYS A 54 -1.02 6.30 3.24
C LYS A 54 0.18 6.92 2.56
N VAL A 55 0.71 8.00 3.13
CA VAL A 55 2.03 8.51 2.75
C VAL A 55 3.08 7.62 3.42
N LEU A 56 3.98 7.05 2.62
CA LEU A 56 5.08 6.24 3.10
C LEU A 56 6.42 6.82 2.61
N PRO A 57 7.51 6.60 3.36
CA PRO A 57 8.86 6.89 2.88
C PRO A 57 9.16 6.18 1.56
N GLY A 58 10.02 6.78 0.72
CA GLY A 58 10.41 6.19 -0.57
C GLY A 58 11.22 4.89 -0.44
N ASP A 59 11.87 4.69 0.70
CA ASP A 59 12.64 3.51 1.09
C ASP A 59 11.85 2.54 1.97
N HIS A 60 10.51 2.69 2.04
CA HIS A 60 9.68 1.81 2.84
C HIS A 60 9.78 0.35 2.38
N GLU A 61 10.21 -0.54 3.27
CA GLU A 61 10.34 -1.96 2.97
C GLU A 61 9.02 -2.72 3.06
N TYR A 62 8.55 -3.23 1.92
CA TYR A 62 7.35 -4.05 1.86
C TYR A 62 7.63 -5.53 2.25
N PRO A 63 6.67 -6.23 2.89
CA PRO A 63 6.84 -7.64 3.26
C PRO A 63 7.12 -8.54 2.05
N LYS A 64 8.33 -9.10 1.99
CA LYS A 64 8.75 -10.03 0.93
C LYS A 64 7.93 -11.33 0.97
N CYS A 65 7.73 -11.93 -0.21
CA CYS A 65 7.04 -13.21 -0.31
C CYS A 65 7.87 -14.30 0.40
N ARG A 66 7.30 -14.93 1.43
CA ARG A 66 7.97 -16.05 2.12
C ARG A 66 8.04 -17.25 1.19
N THR A 67 9.18 -17.92 1.16
CA THR A 67 9.36 -19.19 0.45
C THR A 67 8.37 -20.23 0.94
N LYS A 68 7.81 -21.03 0.01
CA LYS A 68 6.93 -22.14 0.38
C LYS A 68 7.76 -23.21 1.07
N ARG A 69 7.46 -23.48 2.35
CA ARG A 69 8.03 -24.62 3.08
C ARG A 69 7.51 -25.91 2.45
N THR A 70 8.41 -26.80 2.03
CA THR A 70 8.11 -28.09 1.36
C THR A 70 8.05 -29.28 2.32
N SER A 71 8.25 -29.07 3.63
CA SER A 71 8.27 -30.16 4.61
C SER A 71 6.86 -30.71 4.87
N TYR A 72 6.72 -32.02 4.69
CA TYR A 72 5.44 -32.75 4.71
C TYR A 72 5.05 -33.29 6.10
N GLU A 73 5.97 -33.29 7.07
CA GLU A 73 5.64 -33.70 8.44
C GLU A 73 4.76 -32.63 9.10
N TRP A 74 3.61 -33.06 9.65
CA TRP A 74 2.58 -32.23 10.31
C TRP A 74 1.59 -31.49 9.40
N TYR A 75 1.15 -32.10 8.29
CA TYR A 75 0.11 -31.50 7.43
C TYR A 75 -1.26 -31.38 8.13
N ILE A 76 -1.51 -30.21 8.72
CA ILE A 76 -2.85 -29.76 9.10
C ILE A 76 -3.47 -29.11 7.85
N PRO A 77 -4.68 -29.51 7.41
CA PRO A 77 -5.33 -28.90 6.26
C PRO A 77 -5.42 -27.39 6.49
N LYS A 78 -4.85 -26.62 5.55
CA LYS A 78 -4.88 -25.16 5.63
C LYS A 78 -6.35 -24.73 5.56
N GLY A 79 -6.78 -23.91 6.53
CA GLY A 79 -8.08 -23.25 6.46
C GLY A 79 -8.22 -22.40 5.19
N ILE A 80 -9.44 -21.91 4.94
CA ILE A 80 -9.78 -21.18 3.70
C ILE A 80 -8.92 -19.91 3.52
N LEU A 81 -8.56 -19.25 4.62
CA LEU A 81 -7.75 -18.03 4.63
C LEU A 81 -6.65 -18.12 5.68
N LYS A 82 -5.45 -17.60 5.36
CA LYS A 82 -4.39 -17.43 6.38
C LYS A 82 -4.78 -16.31 7.34
N THR A 83 -4.60 -16.51 8.64
CA THR A 83 -4.94 -15.52 9.69
C THR A 83 -4.34 -14.13 9.44
N GLY A 84 -3.10 -14.05 8.94
CA GLY A 84 -2.44 -12.78 8.64
C GLY A 84 -2.74 -12.18 7.26
N TRP A 85 -3.58 -12.81 6.44
CA TRP A 85 -3.81 -12.39 5.06
C TRP A 85 -4.48 -11.01 4.99
N MET A 86 -5.52 -10.78 5.79
CA MET A 86 -6.25 -9.50 5.81
C MET A 86 -5.33 -8.35 6.21
N ASN A 87 -4.64 -8.46 7.36
CA ASN A 87 -3.70 -7.42 7.79
C ASN A 87 -2.59 -7.17 6.76
N LYS A 88 -2.06 -8.24 6.14
CA LYS A 88 -1.05 -8.10 5.08
C LYS A 88 -1.57 -7.26 3.91
N HIS A 89 -2.74 -7.58 3.36
CA HIS A 89 -3.23 -6.96 2.13
C HIS A 89 -4.01 -5.66 2.35
N LEU A 90 -4.42 -5.37 3.58
CA LEU A 90 -5.10 -4.11 3.94
C LEU A 90 -4.15 -3.05 4.51
N ASN A 91 -3.02 -3.45 5.10
CA ASN A 91 -2.16 -2.51 5.84
C ASN A 91 -0.68 -2.53 5.47
N LEU A 92 -0.15 -3.64 4.97
CA LEU A 92 1.30 -3.83 4.81
C LEU A 92 1.75 -3.89 3.36
N VAL A 93 1.01 -4.57 2.50
CA VAL A 93 1.31 -4.70 1.07
C VAL A 93 0.28 -3.89 0.30
N PRO A 94 0.67 -2.74 -0.27
CA PRO A 94 -0.24 -1.94 -1.06
C PRO A 94 -0.58 -2.66 -2.37
N ALA A 95 -1.80 -2.43 -2.84
CA ALA A 95 -2.24 -2.81 -4.18
C ALA A 95 -1.60 -1.93 -5.27
N LEU A 96 -1.19 -0.70 -4.91
CA LEU A 96 -0.51 0.26 -5.78
C LEU A 96 0.43 1.14 -4.95
N VAL A 97 1.63 1.36 -5.47
CA VAL A 97 2.54 2.40 -4.98
C VAL A 97 2.61 3.51 -6.03
N VAL A 98 2.36 4.75 -5.61
CA VAL A 98 2.45 5.95 -6.47
C VAL A 98 3.67 6.75 -6.02
N LEU A 99 4.64 6.91 -6.92
CA LEU A 99 5.81 7.73 -6.69
C LEU A 99 5.57 9.13 -7.27
N PHE A 100 5.58 10.14 -6.41
CA PHE A 100 5.60 11.53 -6.81
C PHE A 100 7.05 11.96 -7.02
N TYR A 101 7.32 12.50 -8.21
CA TYR A 101 8.64 12.99 -8.60
C TYR A 101 8.47 14.36 -9.25
N GLU A 102 9.17 15.35 -8.72
CA GLU A 102 9.16 16.71 -9.22
C GLU A 102 10.12 16.81 -10.41
N LEU A 103 9.57 17.10 -11.59
CA LEU A 103 10.29 17.14 -12.85
C LEU A 103 9.72 18.23 -13.74
N ASP A 104 10.57 19.19 -14.09
CA ASP A 104 10.27 20.23 -15.07
C ASP A 104 10.84 19.86 -16.43
N TRP A 105 10.07 20.14 -17.49
CA TRP A 105 10.45 19.82 -18.87
C TRP A 105 11.65 20.62 -19.39
N ASP A 106 11.88 21.80 -18.80
CA ASP A 106 12.97 22.70 -19.17
C ASP A 106 14.19 22.57 -18.24
N ASP A 107 14.24 21.54 -17.39
CA ASP A 107 15.35 21.33 -16.46
C ASP A 107 16.66 21.06 -17.25
N PRO A 108 17.71 21.90 -17.08
CA PRO A 108 18.97 21.75 -17.81
C PRO A 108 19.69 20.43 -17.50
N GLN A 109 19.35 19.77 -16.39
CA GLN A 109 19.88 18.47 -15.96
C GLN A 109 18.89 17.31 -16.19
N TRP A 110 18.01 17.41 -17.19
CA TRP A 110 16.98 16.40 -17.52
C TRP A 110 17.46 14.94 -17.44
N LYS A 111 18.62 14.61 -18.03
CA LYS A 111 19.15 13.24 -18.04
C LYS A 111 19.49 12.71 -16.64
N GLU A 112 19.98 13.59 -15.77
CA GLU A 112 20.29 13.25 -14.39
C GLU A 112 19.02 12.99 -13.59
N LYS A 113 18.03 13.89 -13.72
CA LYS A 113 16.70 13.73 -13.13
C LYS A 113 15.99 12.45 -13.59
N GLN A 114 16.09 12.12 -14.87
CA GLN A 114 15.57 10.86 -15.41
C GLN A 114 16.23 9.64 -14.73
N SER A 115 17.55 9.65 -14.57
CA SER A 115 18.30 8.59 -13.89
C SER A 115 17.93 8.47 -12.41
N GLU A 116 17.77 9.60 -11.72
CA GLU A 116 17.32 9.67 -10.33
C GLU A 116 15.91 9.06 -10.19
N CYS A 117 14.98 9.42 -11.07
CA CYS A 117 13.62 8.87 -11.07
C CYS A 117 13.63 7.35 -11.29
N ALA A 118 14.42 6.85 -12.25
CA ALA A 118 14.57 5.41 -12.48
C ALA A 118 15.12 4.69 -11.23
N THR A 119 16.09 5.29 -10.55
CA THR A 119 16.65 4.76 -9.30
C THR A 119 15.61 4.70 -8.19
N LYS A 120 14.80 5.75 -8.02
CA LYS A 120 13.71 5.79 -7.03
C LYS A 120 12.63 4.73 -7.30
N VAL A 121 12.31 4.47 -8.57
CA VAL A 121 11.38 3.40 -8.95
C VAL A 121 11.95 2.03 -8.59
N GLU A 122 13.25 1.79 -8.81
CA GLU A 122 13.88 0.50 -8.50
C GLU A 122 13.95 0.25 -6.98
N ILE A 123 14.14 1.30 -6.17
CA ILE A 123 14.12 1.18 -4.69
C ILE A 123 12.76 0.70 -4.16
N VAL A 124 11.67 1.15 -4.78
CA VAL A 124 10.30 0.81 -4.38
C VAL A 124 9.90 -0.62 -4.76
N ARG A 125 10.57 -1.21 -5.75
CA ARG A 125 10.20 -2.49 -6.37
C ARG A 125 10.65 -3.72 -5.58
#